data_AF-A0A9P5UUD9-F1
#
_entry.id   AF-A0A9P5UUD9-F1
#
_cell.length_a   1.000
_cell.length_b   1.000
_cell.length_c   1.000
_cell.angle_alpha   90.00
_cell.angle_beta   90.00
_cell.angle_gamma   90.00
#
_symmetry.space_group_name_H-M   'P 1'
#
loop_
_entity.id
_entity.type
_entity.pdbx_description
1 polymer ?
#
loop_
_entity_poly.entity_id
_entity_poly.type
_entity_poly.pdbx_seq_one_letter_code
_entity_poly.pdbx_strand_id
1 'polypeptide(L)'
;GHRFMPLRARVVGFEPRTLIDFSGAVCSECEHKYLPMSEEKPPRWCPGCGFYDKIKFKYGFQLTIMDEIDQDYTVKVDDEHATILIGFAAVDLLKDYEKLELVTERLARIG
;
A
#
# COMPACT_ATOMS: atom_id res chain seq x y z
N GLY A 1 13.43 -0.18 -25.98
CA GLY A 1 13.02 0.80 -24.96
C GLY A 1 11.57 0.57 -24.63
N HIS A 2 11.19 0.57 -23.35
CA HIS A 2 9.79 0.43 -22.96
C HIS A 2 9.03 1.70 -23.36
N ARG A 3 7.91 1.53 -24.06
CA ARG A 3 7.01 2.62 -24.46
C ARG A 3 5.88 2.67 -23.45
N PHE A 4 5.88 3.70 -22.61
CA PHE A 4 4.78 3.96 -21.69
C PHE A 4 3.65 4.62 -22.49
N MET A 5 2.41 4.14 -22.31
CA MET A 5 1.22 4.76 -22.88
C MET A 5 0.30 5.19 -21.75
N PRO A 6 -0.28 6.40 -21.82
CA PRO A 6 -1.28 6.83 -20.86
C PRO A 6 -2.53 5.95 -21.02
N LEU A 7 -2.99 5.36 -19.91
CA LEU A 7 -4.22 4.61 -19.83
C LEU A 7 -5.25 5.43 -19.05
N ARG A 8 -6.44 5.64 -19.64
CA ARG A 8 -7.59 6.15 -18.90
C ARG A 8 -8.36 4.93 -18.38
N ALA A 9 -8.50 4.85 -17.08
CA ALA A 9 -9.18 3.75 -16.42
C ALA A 9 -9.82 4.25 -15.12
N ARG A 10 -10.78 3.48 -14.63
CA ARG A 10 -11.45 3.69 -13.34
C ARG A 10 -11.10 2.56 -12.39
N VAL A 11 -11.06 2.85 -11.09
CA VAL A 11 -10.77 1.81 -10.08
C VAL A 11 -12.04 0.99 -9.83
N VAL A 12 -11.96 -0.31 -10.02
CA VAL A 12 -13.11 -1.24 -9.81
C VAL A 12 -12.90 -2.18 -8.64
N GLY A 13 -11.70 -2.22 -8.06
CA GLY A 13 -11.39 -2.98 -6.86
C GLY A 13 -9.97 -2.76 -6.37
N PHE A 14 -9.65 -3.37 -5.22
CA PHE A 14 -8.31 -3.37 -4.66
C PHE A 14 -8.05 -4.64 -3.84
N GLU A 15 -6.78 -5.03 -3.75
CA GLU A 15 -6.31 -6.14 -2.92
C GLU A 15 -5.02 -5.74 -2.20
N PRO A 16 -4.79 -6.14 -0.95
CA PRO A 16 -5.66 -6.95 -0.10
C PRO A 16 -6.87 -6.15 0.39
N ARG A 17 -7.99 -6.84 0.66
CA ARG A 17 -9.17 -6.24 1.30
C ARG A 17 -8.99 -6.06 2.81
N THR A 18 -8.00 -6.73 3.40
CA THR A 18 -7.72 -6.77 4.84
C THR A 18 -6.62 -5.80 5.26
N LEU A 19 -6.83 -5.15 6.40
CA LEU A 19 -6.15 -3.91 6.83
C LEU A 19 -4.69 -4.13 7.19
N ILE A 20 -4.42 -5.28 7.80
CA ILE A 20 -3.09 -5.73 8.25
C ILE A 20 -2.11 -5.84 7.07
N ASP A 21 -2.63 -5.98 5.86
CA ASP A 21 -1.84 -6.18 4.66
C ASP A 21 -1.81 -4.91 3.77
N PHE A 22 -2.54 -3.85 4.13
CA PHE A 22 -2.69 -2.65 3.32
C PHE A 22 -1.51 -1.68 3.45
N SER A 23 -1.01 -1.51 4.68
CA SER A 23 0.27 -0.89 4.97
C SER A 23 1.03 -1.70 6.00
N GLY A 24 2.36 -1.72 5.90
CA GLY A 24 3.19 -2.55 6.76
C GLY A 24 4.56 -1.95 7.02
N ALA A 25 5.16 -2.39 8.13
CA ALA A 25 6.56 -2.09 8.39
C ALA A 25 7.44 -2.97 7.51
N VAL A 26 8.44 -2.35 6.89
CA VAL A 26 9.48 -2.99 6.10
C VAL A 26 10.85 -2.47 6.52
N CYS A 27 11.90 -3.26 6.27
CA CYS A 27 13.26 -2.78 6.41
C CYS A 27 13.61 -1.81 5.26
N SER A 28 14.14 -0.63 5.58
CA SER A 28 14.55 0.35 4.58
C SER A 28 15.76 -0.09 3.74
N GLU A 29 16.52 -1.09 4.19
CA GLU A 29 17.73 -1.59 3.51
C GLU A 29 17.45 -2.83 2.65
N CYS A 30 16.63 -3.77 3.15
CA CYS A 30 16.42 -5.07 2.51
C CYS A 30 14.96 -5.40 2.18
N GLU A 31 14.03 -4.47 2.39
CA GLU A 31 12.59 -4.64 2.15
C GLU A 31 11.94 -5.82 2.92
N HIS A 32 12.64 -6.38 3.91
CA HIS A 32 12.08 -7.44 4.77
C HIS A 32 10.82 -6.94 5.46
N LYS A 33 9.70 -7.64 5.26
CA LYS A 33 8.41 -7.33 5.88
C LYS A 33 8.41 -7.80 7.33
N TYR A 34 8.19 -6.89 8.27
CA TYR A 34 7.95 -7.27 9.65
C TYR A 34 6.54 -7.87 9.76
N LEU A 35 6.39 -8.97 10.50
CA LEU A 35 5.09 -9.63 10.72
C LEU A 35 4.07 -8.67 11.35
N PRO A 36 2.74 -8.93 11.20
CA PRO A 36 1.68 -8.12 11.80
C PRO A 36 1.96 -7.96 13.27
N MET A 37 2.32 -6.73 13.64
CA MET A 37 2.74 -6.46 15.00
C MET A 37 1.52 -6.45 15.88
N SER A 38 1.64 -7.12 17.02
CA SER A 38 0.82 -6.86 18.20
C SER A 38 0.87 -5.36 18.54
N GLU A 39 0.20 -4.94 19.61
CA GLU A 39 0.19 -3.54 20.02
C GLU A 39 1.60 -2.92 20.20
N GLU A 40 2.64 -3.74 20.28
CA GLU A 40 4.04 -3.38 20.45
C GLU A 40 4.73 -2.90 19.15
N LYS A 41 5.65 -1.95 19.31
CA LYS A 41 6.42 -1.33 18.22
C LYS A 41 7.28 -2.38 17.48
N PRO A 42 7.61 -2.15 16.20
CA PRO A 42 8.47 -3.07 15.43
C PRO A 42 9.80 -3.32 16.13
N PRO A 43 10.29 -4.57 16.08
CA PRO A 43 11.62 -4.87 16.58
C PRO A 43 12.62 -3.99 15.83
N ARG A 44 13.44 -3.26 16.58
CA ARG A 44 14.46 -2.35 16.02
C ARG A 44 15.46 -3.08 15.12
N TRP A 45 15.67 -4.36 15.39
CA TRP A 45 16.58 -5.20 14.63
C TRP A 45 15.85 -5.86 13.45
N CYS A 46 16.44 -5.76 12.26
CA CYS A 46 15.94 -6.41 11.06
C CYS A 46 16.50 -7.84 10.93
N PRO A 47 15.64 -8.89 10.86
CA PRO A 47 16.10 -10.27 10.67
C PRO A 47 16.65 -10.55 9.27
N GLY A 48 16.33 -9.72 8.27
CA GLY A 48 16.78 -9.91 6.88
C GLY A 48 18.24 -9.49 6.67
N CYS A 49 18.66 -8.36 7.24
CA CYS A 49 19.99 -7.78 7.02
C CYS A 49 20.80 -7.54 8.31
N GLY A 50 20.21 -7.78 9.49
CA GLY A 50 20.88 -7.62 10.78
C GLY A 50 21.05 -6.18 11.27
N PHE A 51 20.58 -5.18 10.52
CA PHE A 51 20.69 -3.76 10.90
C PHE A 51 19.64 -3.33 11.92
N TYR A 52 20.00 -2.33 12.73
CA TYR A 52 19.14 -1.70 13.73
C TYR A 52 18.52 -0.39 13.22
N ASP A 53 17.32 -0.09 13.68
CA ASP A 53 16.58 1.17 13.45
C ASP A 53 16.34 1.50 11.97
N LYS A 54 16.22 0.47 11.14
CA LYS A 54 15.96 0.57 9.70
C LYS A 54 14.51 0.27 9.33
N ILE A 55 13.57 0.78 10.11
CA ILE A 55 12.14 0.54 9.88
C ILE A 55 11.56 1.69 9.04
N LYS A 56 10.92 1.35 7.93
CA LYS A 56 10.09 2.23 7.11
C LYS A 56 8.68 1.63 7.02
N PHE A 57 7.65 2.45 6.95
CA PHE A 57 6.29 2.01 6.63
C PHE A 57 6.01 2.22 5.16
N LYS A 58 5.36 1.25 4.51
CA LYS A 58 4.97 1.33 3.10
C LYS A 58 3.58 0.80 2.87
N TYR A 59 2.93 1.32 1.84
CA TYR A 59 1.74 0.72 1.27
C TYR A 59 2.05 -0.59 0.53
N GLY A 60 1.11 -1.52 0.58
CA GLY A 60 1.25 -2.87 0.04
C GLY A 60 0.00 -3.37 -0.68
N PHE A 61 -0.65 -2.52 -1.48
CA PHE A 61 -1.88 -2.89 -2.19
C PHE A 61 -1.73 -2.83 -3.72
N GLN A 62 -2.68 -3.46 -4.38
CA GLN A 62 -2.87 -3.50 -5.82
C GLN A 62 -4.27 -2.97 -6.12
N LEU A 63 -4.39 -2.24 -7.23
CA LEU A 63 -5.67 -1.79 -7.75
C LEU A 63 -6.08 -2.69 -8.90
N THR A 64 -7.36 -3.03 -8.94
CA THR A 64 -8.00 -3.51 -10.16
C THR A 64 -8.60 -2.30 -10.84
N ILE A 65 -8.15 -2.00 -12.05
CA ILE A 65 -8.65 -0.90 -12.86
C ILE A 65 -9.30 -1.45 -14.12
N MET A 66 -10.30 -0.75 -14.61
CA MET A 66 -11.03 -1.08 -15.83
C MET A 66 -10.92 0.09 -16.81
N ASP A 67 -10.51 -0.18 -18.04
CA ASP A 67 -10.38 0.85 -19.07
C ASP A 67 -11.71 1.15 -19.79
N GLU A 68 -11.65 1.98 -20.83
CA GLU A 68 -12.80 2.44 -21.61
C GLU A 68 -13.44 1.36 -22.50
N ILE A 69 -12.78 0.20 -22.66
CA ILE A 69 -13.29 -0.95 -23.43
C ILE A 69 -13.63 -2.14 -22.51
N ASP A 70 -13.84 -1.88 -21.21
CA ASP A 70 -14.15 -2.86 -20.17
C ASP A 70 -13.07 -3.95 -19.99
N GLN A 71 -11.80 -3.63 -20.26
CA GLN A 71 -10.68 -4.52 -19.98
C GLN A 71 -10.11 -4.26 -18.57
N ASP A 72 -9.97 -5.34 -17.79
CA ASP A 72 -9.43 -5.30 -16.43
C ASP A 72 -7.90 -5.42 -16.39
N TYR A 73 -7.28 -4.64 -15.51
CA TYR A 73 -5.84 -4.69 -15.22
C TYR A 73 -5.59 -4.68 -13.71
N THR A 74 -4.60 -5.46 -13.28
CA THR A 74 -4.09 -5.41 -11.90
C THR A 74 -2.82 -4.58 -11.87
N VAL A 75 -2.84 -3.46 -11.16
CA VAL A 75 -1.74 -2.50 -11.07
C VAL A 75 -1.20 -2.49 -9.64
N LYS A 76 0.10 -2.76 -9.50
CA LYS A 76 0.81 -2.55 -8.24
C LYS A 76 1.05 -1.07 -8.06
N VAL A 77 0.61 -0.52 -6.92
CA VAL A 77 0.81 0.88 -6.59
C VAL A 77 2.04 0.97 -5.69
N ASP A 78 3.02 1.78 -6.06
CA ASP A 78 4.16 2.06 -5.20
C ASP A 78 3.78 3.02 -4.06
N ASP A 79 4.68 3.15 -3.08
CA ASP A 79 4.46 3.92 -1.86
C ASP A 79 4.19 5.41 -2.11
N GLU A 80 4.82 6.00 -3.13
CA GLU A 80 4.67 7.40 -3.48
C GLU A 80 3.29 7.66 -4.08
N HIS A 81 2.91 6.88 -5.10
CA HIS A 81 1.61 7.00 -5.73
C HIS A 81 0.48 6.63 -4.78
N ALA A 82 0.68 5.64 -3.90
CA ALA A 82 -0.28 5.27 -2.88
C ALA A 82 -0.53 6.43 -1.89
N THR A 83 0.52 7.11 -1.46
CA THR A 83 0.40 8.28 -0.58
C THR A 83 -0.39 9.41 -1.25
N ILE A 84 -0.19 9.63 -2.56
CA ILE A 84 -0.94 10.64 -3.33
C ILE A 84 -2.42 10.25 -3.45
N LEU A 85 -2.71 8.99 -3.79
CA LEU A 85 -4.08 8.50 -3.96
C LEU A 85 -4.87 8.50 -2.65
N ILE A 86 -4.22 8.09 -1.55
CA ILE A 86 -4.84 7.93 -0.25
C ILE A 86 -4.87 9.25 0.52
N GLY A 87 -3.84 10.10 0.35
CA GLY A 87 -3.70 11.40 1.00
C GLY A 87 -3.16 11.35 2.43
N PHE A 88 -2.64 10.20 2.88
CA PHE A 88 -2.01 10.00 4.19
C PHE A 88 -0.73 9.17 4.04
N ALA A 89 0.21 9.31 4.97
CA ALA A 89 1.38 8.46 4.98
C ALA A 89 1.03 7.05 5.49
N ALA A 90 1.73 6.02 5.02
CA ALA A 90 1.50 4.62 5.40
C ALA A 90 1.56 4.38 6.93
N VAL A 91 2.39 5.17 7.64
CA VAL A 91 2.53 5.13 9.10
C VAL A 91 1.26 5.58 9.83
N ASP A 92 0.46 6.45 9.22
CA ASP A 92 -0.73 7.04 9.83
C ASP A 92 -1.96 6.12 9.79
N LEU A 93 -1.89 5.05 9.00
CA LEU A 93 -2.94 4.03 8.85
C LEU A 93 -2.75 2.83 9.77
N LEU A 94 -1.61 2.76 10.47
CA LEU A 94 -1.44 1.73 11.49
C LEU A 94 -2.43 1.95 12.62
N LYS A 95 -3.37 1.01 12.74
CA LYS A 95 -4.27 0.83 13.89
C LYS A 95 -5.43 1.85 13.97
N ASP A 96 -5.72 2.57 12.90
CA ASP A 96 -6.83 3.54 12.84
C ASP A 96 -7.94 3.04 11.90
N TYR A 97 -8.91 2.33 12.47
CA TYR A 97 -10.05 1.77 11.74
C TYR A 97 -10.93 2.88 11.11
N GLU A 98 -11.00 4.08 11.69
CA GLU A 98 -11.80 5.19 11.15
C GLU A 98 -11.17 5.76 9.88
N LYS A 99 -9.83 5.92 9.86
CA LYS A 99 -9.13 6.31 8.63
C LYS A 99 -9.30 5.28 7.52
N LEU A 100 -9.57 4.03 7.84
CA LEU A 100 -9.70 2.96 6.87
C LEU A 100 -10.99 3.02 6.05
N GLU A 101 -12.12 3.32 6.68
CA GLU A 101 -13.36 3.57 5.95
C GLU A 101 -13.17 4.73 4.98
N LEU A 102 -12.44 5.76 5.41
CA LEU A 102 -12.09 6.90 4.58
C LEU A 102 -11.16 6.55 3.41
N VAL A 103 -10.20 5.63 3.59
CA VAL A 103 -9.36 5.12 2.48
C VAL A 103 -10.20 4.30 1.50
N THR A 104 -11.02 3.39 2.00
CA THR A 104 -11.89 2.54 1.17
C THR A 104 -12.88 3.39 0.37
N GLU A 105 -13.49 4.40 1.02
CA GLU A 105 -14.38 5.34 0.37
C GLU A 105 -13.64 6.20 -0.68
N ARG A 106 -12.42 6.67 -0.38
CA ARG A 106 -11.61 7.42 -1.35
C ARG A 106 -11.29 6.57 -2.57
N LEU A 107 -10.86 5.32 -2.39
CA LEU A 107 -10.56 4.43 -3.50
C LEU A 107 -11.82 4.10 -4.31
N ALA A 108 -12.97 3.92 -3.65
CA ALA A 108 -14.25 3.70 -4.32
C ALA A 108 -14.70 4.94 -5.13
N ARG A 109 -14.38 6.16 -4.70
CA ARG A 109 -14.70 7.41 -5.43
C ARG A 109 -13.81 7.66 -6.66
N ILE A 110 -12.69 6.96 -6.79
CA ILE A 110 -11.83 7.03 -8.00
C ILE A 110 -12.42 6.17 -9.14
N GLY A 111 -13.32 5.23 -8.81
CA GLY A 111 -14.09 4.41 -9.75
C GLY A 111 -15.32 5.11 -10.32
#